data_AF-A0A395VBB1-F1
#
_entry.id   AF-A0A395VBB1-F1
#
_cell.length_a   1.000
_cell.length_b   1.000
_cell.length_c   1.000
_cell.angle_alpha   90.00
_cell.angle_beta   90.00
_cell.angle_gamma   90.00
#
_symmetry.space_group_name_H-M   'P 1'
#
loop_
_entity.id
_entity.type
_entity.pdbx_description
1 polymer ?
#
loop_
_entity_poly.entity_id
_entity_poly.type
_entity_poly.pdbx_seq_one_letter_code
_entity_poly.pdbx_strand_id
1 'polypeptide(L)'
;MKIQNDTGVTYAANTNRYSNTQNAGSKTGRTYKNAHEYKNYLTQKYDCLRSRDYSVNINSSLLSEAMGDEKTKQWLEYNLSLIPESIEKLKAAQSARGCKVLSVTDTINGYDSITEEVLVTDEADPGTEKARKELEERLEKRKAEKKETEERLEKQRAEKQEQEERQYNLRIDGKDVADLTGKMVELLGTSASIGVTESGTSSFDALA
;
A
#
# COMPACT_ATOMS: atom_id res chain seq x y z
N MET A 1 -5.26 23.19 -13.44
CA MET A 1 -5.46 22.04 -14.35
C MET A 1 -4.14 21.72 -15.05
N LYS A 2 -3.35 20.82 -14.46
CA LYS A 2 -2.31 20.01 -15.10
C LYS A 2 -2.07 18.85 -14.14
N ILE A 3 -2.69 17.71 -14.42
CA ILE A 3 -2.36 16.45 -13.78
C ILE A 3 -1.27 15.85 -14.67
N GLN A 4 -0.01 15.97 -14.24
CA GLN A 4 1.06 15.14 -14.77
C GLN A 4 0.95 13.80 -14.07
N ASN A 5 0.32 12.83 -14.73
CA ASN A 5 0.49 11.42 -14.41
C ASN A 5 1.57 10.88 -15.35
N ASP A 6 2.82 11.23 -15.07
CA ASP A 6 3.98 10.49 -15.59
C ASP A 6 4.04 9.16 -14.85
N THR A 7 3.29 8.18 -15.34
CA THR A 7 3.58 6.76 -15.08
C THR A 7 3.72 6.08 -16.43
N GLY A 8 4.80 6.45 -17.14
CA GLY A 8 5.35 5.61 -18.18
C GLY A 8 5.84 4.32 -17.53
N VAL A 9 4.98 3.30 -17.46
CA VAL A 9 5.42 1.95 -17.11
C VAL A 9 6.05 1.37 -18.36
N THR A 10 7.38 1.50 -18.45
CA THR A 10 8.17 0.72 -19.41
C THR A 10 8.13 -0.74 -18.96
N TYR A 11 7.26 -1.54 -19.58
CA TYR A 11 7.36 -2.98 -19.43
C TYR A 11 8.61 -3.44 -20.17
N ALA A 12 9.50 -4.11 -19.44
CA ALA A 12 10.70 -4.72 -19.99
C ALA A 12 10.30 -5.65 -21.14
N ALA A 13 10.92 -5.46 -22.31
CA ALA A 13 10.84 -6.42 -23.39
C ALA A 13 11.23 -7.79 -22.84
N ASN A 14 10.27 -8.71 -22.76
CA ASN A 14 10.59 -10.12 -22.58
C ASN A 14 11.35 -10.55 -23.84
N THR A 15 12.67 -10.47 -23.80
CA THR A 15 13.55 -11.06 -24.79
C THR A 15 13.45 -12.57 -24.62
N ASN A 16 12.43 -13.14 -25.24
CA ASN A 16 12.22 -14.58 -25.26
C ASN A 16 13.37 -15.16 -26.09
N ARG A 17 14.41 -15.65 -25.41
CA ARG A 17 15.58 -16.24 -26.05
C ARG A 17 15.13 -17.39 -26.93
N TYR A 18 15.53 -17.32 -28.19
CA TYR A 18 15.35 -18.34 -29.21
C TYR A 18 15.87 -19.70 -28.71
N SER A 19 14.97 -20.59 -28.25
CA SER A 19 15.30 -21.99 -28.05
C SER A 19 15.25 -22.67 -29.42
N ASN A 20 16.41 -22.82 -30.05
CA ASN A 20 16.58 -23.55 -31.29
C ASN A 20 16.37 -25.06 -31.05
N THR A 21 15.12 -25.51 -31.00
CA THR A 21 14.80 -26.91 -31.29
C THR A 21 14.90 -27.09 -32.80
N GLN A 22 15.95 -27.79 -33.25
CA GLN A 22 16.09 -28.23 -34.63
C GLN A 22 14.89 -29.11 -34.98
N ASN A 23 13.91 -28.55 -35.69
CA ASN A 23 12.92 -29.32 -36.41
C ASN A 23 13.61 -29.98 -37.61
N ALA A 24 14.14 -31.18 -37.38
CA ALA A 24 14.54 -32.07 -38.45
C ALA A 24 13.29 -32.56 -39.19
N GLY A 25 13.09 -32.06 -40.42
CA GLY A 25 12.22 -32.70 -41.40
C GLY A 25 10.93 -31.95 -41.76
N SER A 26 11.05 -30.92 -42.59
CA SER A 26 10.11 -30.74 -43.72
C SER A 26 10.76 -29.87 -44.79
N LYS A 27 11.10 -30.49 -45.93
CA LYS A 27 11.38 -29.77 -47.17
C LYS A 27 10.05 -29.21 -47.70
N THR A 28 9.65 -28.03 -47.27
CA THR A 28 8.55 -27.28 -47.92
C THR A 28 8.98 -25.85 -48.17
N GLY A 29 9.89 -25.66 -49.13
CA GLY A 29 10.15 -24.36 -49.74
C GLY A 29 8.93 -23.91 -50.53
N ARG A 30 7.89 -23.46 -49.83
CA ARG A 30 6.76 -22.76 -50.44
C ARG A 30 7.28 -21.35 -50.75
N THR A 31 7.61 -21.11 -52.01
CA THR A 31 8.00 -19.79 -52.49
C THR A 31 6.73 -18.97 -52.72
N TYR A 32 6.50 -17.95 -51.89
CA TYR A 32 5.40 -17.01 -52.08
C TYR A 32 5.76 -16.01 -53.19
N LYS A 33 4.81 -15.68 -54.07
CA LYS A 33 5.08 -14.79 -55.21
C LYS A 33 5.20 -13.33 -54.81
N ASN A 34 4.56 -12.94 -53.71
CA ASN A 34 4.59 -11.58 -53.17
C ASN A 34 4.19 -11.54 -51.68
N ALA A 35 4.47 -10.40 -51.04
CA ALA A 35 4.20 -10.20 -49.62
C ALA A 35 2.71 -10.34 -49.26
N HIS A 36 1.80 -10.08 -50.20
CA HIS A 36 0.37 -10.24 -49.98
C HIS A 36 -0.04 -11.71 -49.89
N GLU A 37 0.51 -12.57 -50.75
CA GLU A 37 0.30 -14.03 -50.67
C GLU A 37 0.84 -14.60 -49.36
N TYR A 38 2.03 -14.16 -48.94
CA TYR A 38 2.59 -14.58 -47.66
C TYR A 38 1.76 -14.09 -46.48
N LYS A 39 1.31 -12.83 -46.50
CA LYS A 39 0.37 -12.29 -45.50
C LYS A 39 -0.90 -13.13 -45.42
N ASN A 40 -1.51 -13.48 -46.55
CA ASN A 40 -2.72 -14.30 -46.58
C ASN A 40 -2.48 -15.69 -46.00
N TYR A 41 -1.33 -16.32 -46.29
CA TYR A 41 -0.94 -17.57 -45.65
C TYR A 41 -0.85 -17.43 -44.13
N LEU A 42 -0.16 -16.39 -43.63
CA LEU A 42 -0.04 -16.14 -42.20
C LEU A 42 -1.41 -15.90 -41.56
N THR A 43 -2.23 -15.04 -42.18
CA THR A 43 -3.60 -14.77 -41.73
C THR A 43 -4.47 -16.02 -41.74
N GLN A 44 -4.24 -16.98 -42.63
CA GLN A 44 -4.94 -18.28 -42.65
C GLN A 44 -4.44 -19.25 -41.57
N LYS A 45 -3.13 -19.27 -41.31
CA LYS A 45 -2.49 -20.21 -40.38
C LYS A 45 -2.61 -19.79 -38.92
N TYR A 46 -2.49 -18.49 -38.62
CA TYR A 46 -2.41 -17.97 -37.26
C TYR A 46 -3.69 -17.20 -36.90
N ASP A 47 -4.45 -17.72 -35.94
CA ASP A 47 -5.69 -17.11 -35.45
C ASP A 47 -5.49 -15.71 -34.87
N CYS A 48 -4.30 -15.42 -34.32
CA CYS A 48 -3.98 -14.11 -33.75
C CYS A 48 -4.14 -12.95 -34.76
N LEU A 49 -3.98 -13.22 -36.06
CA LEU A 49 -4.17 -12.24 -37.13
C LEU A 49 -5.65 -12.03 -37.54
N ARG A 50 -6.56 -12.82 -36.96
CA ARG A 50 -8.01 -12.75 -37.18
C ARG A 50 -8.79 -12.45 -35.90
N SER A 51 -8.08 -12.23 -34.79
CA SER A 51 -8.69 -11.97 -33.50
C SER A 51 -9.57 -10.71 -33.55
N ARG A 52 -10.66 -10.73 -32.78
CA ARG A 52 -11.48 -9.55 -32.50
C ARG A 52 -11.17 -8.91 -31.15
N ASP A 53 -10.44 -9.63 -30.30
CA ASP A 53 -10.18 -9.24 -28.91
C ASP A 53 -8.87 -8.46 -28.75
N TYR A 54 -8.04 -8.44 -29.79
CA TYR A 54 -6.75 -7.76 -29.86
C TYR A 54 -6.34 -7.61 -31.34
N SER A 55 -5.39 -6.72 -31.61
CA SER A 55 -4.88 -6.46 -32.96
C SER A 55 -3.42 -6.89 -33.10
N VAL A 56 -3.07 -7.46 -34.25
CA VAL A 56 -1.68 -7.79 -34.59
C VAL A 56 -1.32 -7.17 -35.94
N ASN A 57 -0.36 -6.26 -35.94
CA ASN A 57 0.12 -5.55 -37.10
C ASN A 57 1.50 -6.07 -37.51
N ILE A 58 1.68 -6.39 -38.79
CA ILE A 58 2.97 -6.83 -39.34
C ILE A 58 3.42 -5.81 -40.39
N ASN A 59 4.64 -5.30 -40.25
CA ASN A 59 5.22 -4.40 -41.24
C ASN A 59 5.41 -5.10 -42.59
N SER A 60 5.11 -4.41 -43.69
CA SER A 60 5.21 -4.96 -45.05
C SER A 60 6.66 -5.23 -45.48
N SER A 61 7.62 -4.47 -44.95
CA SER A 61 9.05 -4.71 -45.17
C SER A 61 9.47 -6.08 -44.63
N LEU A 62 9.06 -6.40 -43.41
CA LEU A 62 9.33 -7.69 -42.78
C LEU A 62 8.69 -8.85 -43.55
N LEU A 63 7.45 -8.69 -44.02
CA LEU A 63 6.79 -9.69 -44.86
C LEU A 63 7.58 -9.95 -46.15
N SER A 64 8.18 -8.90 -46.73
CA SER A 64 8.99 -9.02 -47.94
C SER A 64 10.32 -9.74 -47.66
N GLU A 65 10.98 -9.39 -46.55
CA GLU A 65 12.22 -10.01 -46.10
C GLU A 65 12.06 -11.50 -45.81
N ALA A 66 11.00 -11.87 -45.08
CA ALA A 66 10.68 -13.25 -44.72
C ALA A 66 10.43 -14.18 -45.92
N MET A 67 10.11 -13.65 -47.10
CA MET A 67 9.97 -14.50 -48.31
C MET A 67 11.31 -14.98 -48.85
N GLY A 68 12.38 -14.20 -48.64
CA GLY A 68 13.73 -14.50 -49.12
C GLY A 68 14.66 -15.03 -48.03
N ASP A 69 14.34 -14.79 -46.76
CA ASP A 69 15.15 -15.22 -45.61
C ASP A 69 14.36 -16.19 -44.71
N GLU A 70 14.78 -17.46 -44.71
CA GLU A 70 14.11 -18.53 -43.97
C GLU A 70 14.21 -18.33 -42.45
N LYS A 71 15.28 -17.69 -41.96
CA LYS A 71 15.45 -17.42 -40.53
C LYS A 71 14.43 -16.38 -40.07
N THR A 72 14.26 -15.29 -40.81
CA THR A 72 13.26 -14.25 -40.58
C THR A 72 11.84 -14.81 -40.71
N LYS A 73 11.60 -15.72 -41.66
CA LYS A 73 10.34 -16.44 -41.79
C LYS A 73 10.00 -17.24 -40.53
N GLN A 74 10.92 -18.11 -40.09
CA GLN A 74 10.74 -18.94 -38.90
C GLN A 74 10.57 -18.09 -37.65
N TRP A 75 11.34 -17.01 -37.53
CA TRP A 75 11.23 -16.08 -36.41
C TRP A 75 9.84 -15.44 -36.36
N LEU A 76 9.33 -14.95 -37.49
CA LEU A 76 7.99 -14.34 -37.55
C LEU A 76 6.90 -15.35 -37.21
N GLU A 77 6.95 -16.53 -37.83
CA GLU A 77 5.96 -17.59 -37.61
C GLU A 77 5.96 -18.11 -36.17
N TYR A 78 7.14 -18.24 -35.55
CA TYR A 78 7.27 -18.57 -34.14
C TYR A 78 6.62 -17.52 -33.24
N ASN A 79 6.93 -16.23 -33.44
CA ASN A 79 6.34 -15.17 -32.62
C ASN A 79 4.82 -15.09 -32.77
N LEU A 80 4.28 -15.23 -33.99
CA LEU A 80 2.83 -15.28 -34.21
C LEU A 80 2.15 -16.43 -33.44
N SER A 81 2.83 -17.58 -33.29
CA SER A 81 2.30 -18.70 -32.52
C SER A 81 2.21 -18.44 -31.01
N LEU A 82 3.04 -17.54 -30.48
CA LEU A 82 3.11 -17.24 -29.05
C LEU A 82 2.13 -16.14 -28.60
N ILE A 83 1.71 -15.27 -29.52
CA ILE A 83 0.85 -14.11 -29.20
C ILE A 83 -0.41 -14.50 -28.39
N PRO A 84 -1.20 -15.54 -28.77
CA PRO A 84 -2.43 -15.87 -28.04
C PRO A 84 -2.18 -16.15 -26.55
N GLU A 85 -1.19 -17.01 -26.24
CA GLU A 85 -0.84 -17.37 -24.87
C GLU A 85 -0.27 -16.17 -24.10
N SER A 86 0.55 -15.33 -24.75
CA SER A 86 1.11 -14.12 -24.15
C SER A 86 0.00 -13.15 -23.72
N ILE A 87 -0.99 -12.92 -24.59
CA ILE A 87 -2.10 -12.01 -24.30
C ILE A 87 -2.99 -12.54 -23.18
N GLU A 88 -3.25 -13.85 -23.12
CA GLU A 88 -4.01 -14.46 -22.01
C GLU A 88 -3.30 -14.26 -20.66
N LYS A 89 -1.98 -14.50 -20.61
CA LYS A 89 -1.16 -14.25 -19.41
C LYS A 89 -1.16 -12.78 -19.03
N LEU A 90 -1.05 -11.89 -20.00
CA LEU A 90 -1.12 -10.44 -19.77
C LEU A 90 -2.47 -10.04 -19.18
N LYS A 91 -3.59 -10.51 -19.77
CA LYS A 91 -4.93 -10.23 -19.26
C LYS A 91 -5.09 -10.73 -17.82
N ALA A 92 -4.66 -11.95 -17.53
CA ALA A 92 -4.71 -12.50 -16.17
C ALA A 92 -3.86 -11.67 -15.17
N ALA A 93 -2.66 -11.24 -15.58
CA ALA A 93 -1.79 -10.42 -14.75
C ALA A 93 -2.38 -9.03 -14.47
N GLN A 94 -3.03 -8.40 -15.45
CA GLN A 94 -3.71 -7.13 -15.26
C GLN A 94 -4.95 -7.29 -14.37
N SER A 95 -5.74 -8.34 -14.55
CA SER A 95 -6.89 -8.63 -13.68
C SER A 95 -6.46 -8.89 -12.24
N ALA A 96 -5.34 -9.59 -12.01
CA ALA A 96 -4.78 -9.78 -10.66
C ALA A 96 -4.34 -8.46 -10.00
N ARG A 97 -4.12 -7.39 -10.79
CA ARG A 97 -3.82 -6.04 -10.31
C ARG A 97 -5.07 -5.18 -10.14
N GLY A 98 -6.26 -5.72 -10.40
CA GLY A 98 -7.52 -4.97 -10.37
C GLY A 98 -7.73 -4.10 -11.61
N CYS A 99 -7.00 -4.36 -12.71
CA CYS A 99 -7.17 -3.64 -13.96
C CYS A 99 -7.92 -4.49 -14.98
N LYS A 100 -8.78 -3.86 -15.76
CA LYS A 100 -9.42 -4.45 -16.95
C LYS A 100 -8.66 -4.03 -18.19
N VAL A 101 -8.29 -5.01 -19.01
CA VAL A 101 -7.71 -4.74 -20.34
C VAL A 101 -8.82 -4.31 -21.30
N LEU A 102 -8.67 -3.14 -21.89
CA LEU A 102 -9.57 -2.58 -22.90
C LEU A 102 -9.14 -2.95 -24.31
N SER A 103 -7.84 -2.87 -24.59
CA SER A 103 -7.28 -3.26 -25.89
C SER A 103 -5.83 -3.71 -25.76
N VAL A 104 -5.43 -4.63 -26.63
CA VAL A 104 -4.03 -5.03 -26.84
C VAL A 104 -3.73 -4.92 -28.33
N THR A 105 -2.60 -4.28 -28.65
CA THR A 105 -2.10 -4.18 -30.02
C THR A 105 -0.63 -4.59 -30.05
N ASP A 106 -0.35 -5.69 -30.74
CA ASP A 106 1.03 -6.09 -31.05
C ASP A 106 1.41 -5.56 -32.43
N THR A 107 2.57 -4.91 -32.52
CA THR A 107 3.14 -4.45 -33.79
C THR A 107 4.52 -5.08 -33.99
N ILE A 108 4.64 -5.86 -35.06
CA ILE A 108 5.89 -6.51 -35.48
C ILE A 108 6.55 -5.62 -36.54
N ASN A 109 7.51 -4.82 -36.10
CA ASN A 109 8.13 -3.75 -36.90
C ASN A 109 9.22 -4.26 -37.85
N GLY A 110 9.91 -5.33 -37.46
CA GLY A 110 11.05 -5.91 -38.17
C GLY A 110 11.57 -7.16 -37.46
N TYR A 111 12.65 -7.75 -37.98
CA TYR A 111 13.30 -8.89 -37.31
C TYR A 111 13.75 -8.49 -35.90
N ASP A 112 13.40 -9.31 -34.90
CA ASP A 112 13.68 -9.06 -33.49
C ASP A 112 13.07 -7.76 -32.92
N SER A 113 12.04 -7.21 -33.58
CA SER A 113 11.40 -5.96 -33.18
C SER A 113 9.88 -6.11 -33.09
N ILE A 114 9.39 -6.23 -31.85
CA ILE A 114 7.97 -6.33 -31.51
C ILE A 114 7.66 -5.31 -30.43
N THR A 115 6.57 -4.57 -30.58
CA THR A 115 6.05 -3.64 -29.59
C THR A 115 4.63 -4.03 -29.22
N GLU A 116 4.35 -4.12 -27.92
CA GLU A 116 3.04 -4.45 -27.36
C GLU A 116 2.46 -3.22 -26.66
N GLU A 117 1.31 -2.74 -27.13
CA GLU A 117 0.58 -1.61 -26.56
C GLU A 117 -0.68 -2.12 -25.85
N VAL A 118 -0.80 -1.80 -24.57
CA VAL A 118 -1.91 -2.27 -23.72
C VAL A 118 -2.63 -1.08 -23.12
N LEU A 119 -3.92 -0.97 -23.40
CA LEU A 119 -4.80 -0.02 -22.73
C LEU A 119 -5.55 -0.76 -21.62
N VAL A 120 -5.44 -0.23 -20.40
CA VAL A 120 -6.15 -0.74 -19.22
C VAL A 120 -6.98 0.35 -18.57
N THR A 121 -7.97 -0.07 -17.79
CA THR A 121 -8.70 0.80 -16.86
C THR A 121 -8.73 0.13 -15.49
N ASP A 122 -8.68 0.91 -14.43
CA ASP A 122 -8.82 0.39 -13.08
C ASP A 122 -10.26 -0.09 -12.88
N GLU A 123 -10.44 -1.39 -12.64
CA GLU A 123 -11.69 -1.91 -12.12
C GLU A 123 -11.60 -1.82 -10.60
N ALA A 124 -12.15 -0.74 -10.04
CA ALA A 124 -12.43 -0.69 -8.61
C ALA A 124 -13.38 -1.85 -8.28
N ASP A 125 -12.86 -2.91 -7.66
CA ASP A 125 -13.66 -4.04 -7.23
C ASP A 125 -14.74 -3.53 -6.26
N PRO A 126 -16.05 -3.61 -6.62
CA PRO A 126 -17.12 -3.09 -5.78
C PRO A 126 -17.14 -3.77 -4.40
N GLY A 127 -16.67 -5.02 -4.31
CA GLY A 127 -16.51 -5.76 -3.05
C GLY A 127 -15.43 -5.14 -2.16
N THR A 128 -14.27 -4.83 -2.74
CA THR A 128 -13.13 -4.20 -2.04
C THR A 128 -13.46 -2.79 -1.57
N GLU A 129 -14.11 -1.96 -2.40
CA GLU A 129 -14.51 -0.61 -1.97
C GLU A 129 -15.60 -0.65 -0.89
N LYS A 130 -16.55 -1.58 -0.99
CA LYS A 130 -17.55 -1.78 0.07
C LYS A 130 -16.91 -2.27 1.37
N ALA A 131 -16.00 -3.24 1.30
CA ALA A 131 -15.28 -3.75 2.47
C ALA A 131 -14.38 -2.70 3.11
N ARG A 132 -13.75 -1.85 2.29
CA ARG A 132 -12.93 -0.72 2.75
C ARG A 132 -13.79 0.32 3.48
N LYS A 133 -14.93 0.69 2.90
CA LYS A 133 -15.87 1.63 3.52
C LYS A 133 -16.46 1.10 4.83
N GLU A 134 -16.82 -0.19 4.88
CA GLU A 134 -17.30 -0.84 6.11
C GLU A 134 -16.22 -0.91 7.20
N LEU A 135 -14.97 -1.17 6.81
CA LEU A 135 -13.84 -1.17 7.75
C LEU A 135 -13.57 0.24 8.30
N GLU A 136 -13.64 1.26 7.45
CA GLU A 136 -13.47 2.67 7.81
C GLU A 136 -14.55 3.13 8.79
N GLU A 137 -15.82 2.83 8.51
CA GLU A 137 -16.94 3.13 9.42
C GLU A 137 -16.78 2.41 10.78
N ARG A 138 -16.29 1.16 10.78
CA ARG A 138 -16.02 0.40 12.01
C ARG A 138 -14.82 0.95 12.80
N LEU A 139 -13.86 1.58 12.13
CA LEU A 139 -12.74 2.26 12.78
C LEU A 139 -13.18 3.59 13.39
N GLU A 140 -14.01 4.36 12.68
CA GLU A 140 -14.57 5.62 13.16
C GLU A 140 -15.46 5.39 14.40
N LYS A 141 -16.34 4.39 14.35
CA LYS A 141 -17.17 3.99 15.50
C LYS A 141 -16.32 3.59 16.71
N ARG A 142 -15.28 2.77 16.52
CA ARG A 142 -14.37 2.38 17.61
C ARG A 142 -13.59 3.56 18.17
N LYS A 143 -13.23 4.54 17.34
CA LYS A 143 -12.54 5.76 17.77
C LYS A 143 -13.47 6.66 18.60
N ALA A 144 -14.73 6.79 18.19
CA ALA A 144 -15.75 7.55 18.91
C ALA A 144 -16.09 6.92 20.26
N GLU A 145 -16.34 5.60 20.30
CA GLU A 145 -16.61 4.86 21.54
C GLU A 145 -15.43 4.97 22.51
N LYS A 146 -14.19 4.82 22.01
CA LYS A 146 -13.00 5.00 22.85
C LYS A 146 -12.92 6.40 23.44
N LYS A 147 -13.16 7.44 22.63
CA LYS A 147 -13.15 8.84 23.07
C LYS A 147 -14.21 9.09 24.15
N GLU A 148 -15.42 8.56 23.98
CA GLU A 148 -16.48 8.69 24.98
C GLU A 148 -16.13 7.98 26.29
N THR A 149 -15.56 6.78 26.21
CA THR A 149 -15.12 6.06 27.43
C THR A 149 -13.99 6.77 28.15
N GLU A 150 -13.08 7.41 27.42
CA GLU A 150 -11.96 8.17 27.95
C GLU A 150 -12.46 9.45 28.65
N GLU A 151 -13.35 10.21 28.01
CA GLU A 151 -13.99 11.40 28.60
C GLU A 151 -14.79 11.05 29.88
N ARG A 152 -15.50 9.91 29.89
CA ARG A 152 -16.23 9.45 31.08
C ARG A 152 -15.29 9.07 32.23
N LEU A 153 -14.16 8.43 31.90
CA LEU A 153 -13.16 8.05 32.91
C LEU A 153 -12.47 9.30 33.48
N GLU A 154 -12.19 10.30 32.64
CA GLU A 154 -11.61 11.57 33.05
C GLU A 154 -12.56 12.36 33.95
N LYS A 155 -13.85 12.40 33.61
CA LYS A 155 -14.87 13.02 34.46
C LYS A 155 -14.99 12.33 35.82
N GLN A 156 -14.99 10.99 35.87
CA GLN A 156 -14.99 10.26 37.14
C GLN A 156 -13.73 10.52 37.98
N ARG A 157 -12.56 10.64 37.34
CA ARG A 157 -11.31 11.00 38.04
C ARG A 157 -11.37 12.42 38.61
N ALA A 158 -11.89 13.37 37.84
CA ALA A 158 -12.06 14.76 38.27
C ALA A 158 -13.06 14.87 39.45
N GLU A 159 -14.22 14.22 39.35
CA GLU A 159 -15.22 14.20 40.42
C GLU A 159 -14.69 13.55 41.70
N LYS A 160 -13.87 12.49 41.58
CA LYS A 160 -13.24 11.84 42.74
C LYS A 160 -12.18 12.74 43.39
N GLN A 161 -11.34 13.42 42.60
CA GLN A 161 -10.40 14.42 43.12
C GLN A 161 -11.12 15.57 43.84
N GLU A 162 -12.22 16.08 43.27
CA GLU A 162 -13.01 17.15 43.91
C GLU A 162 -13.67 16.69 45.23
N GLN A 163 -14.16 15.44 45.28
CA GLN A 163 -14.67 14.86 46.53
C GLN A 163 -13.55 14.67 47.57
N GLU A 164 -12.36 14.23 47.16
CA GLU A 164 -11.20 14.10 48.05
C GLU A 164 -10.75 15.47 48.60
N GLU A 165 -10.70 16.51 47.77
CA GLU A 165 -10.40 17.88 48.21
C GLU A 165 -11.47 18.42 49.17
N ARG A 166 -12.76 18.24 48.88
CA ARG A 166 -13.84 18.64 49.79
C ARG A 166 -13.79 17.89 51.11
N GLN A 167 -13.45 16.60 51.10
CA GLN A 167 -13.31 15.81 52.32
C GLN A 167 -12.06 16.20 53.13
N TYR A 168 -10.95 16.55 52.47
CA TYR A 168 -9.78 17.11 53.12
C TYR A 168 -10.08 18.46 53.79
N ASN A 169 -10.80 19.35 53.09
CA ASN A 169 -11.24 20.64 53.63
C ASN A 169 -12.21 20.47 54.83
N LEU A 170 -13.12 19.49 54.80
CA LEU A 170 -14.02 19.18 55.93
C LEU A 170 -13.29 18.58 57.14
N ARG A 171 -12.17 17.87 56.94
CA ARG A 171 -11.32 17.40 58.04
C ARG A 171 -10.58 18.54 58.75
N ILE A 172 -10.51 19.72 58.14
CA ILE A 172 -9.96 20.95 58.72
C ILE A 172 -11.08 21.84 59.32
N ASP A 173 -12.35 21.43 59.27
CA ASP A 173 -13.43 22.18 59.92
C ASP A 173 -13.46 21.94 61.44
N GLY A 174 -12.66 22.75 62.14
CA GLY A 174 -13.11 23.57 63.27
C GLY A 174 -13.30 22.91 64.65
N LYS A 175 -13.41 21.58 64.74
CA LYS A 175 -13.57 20.91 66.06
C LYS A 175 -12.23 20.49 66.68
N ASP A 176 -11.28 20.05 65.86
CA ASP A 176 -9.98 19.59 66.36
C ASP A 176 -9.02 20.74 66.73
N VAL A 177 -9.12 21.92 66.12
CA VAL A 177 -8.21 23.04 66.46
C VAL A 177 -8.51 23.58 67.87
N ALA A 178 -9.78 23.64 68.28
CA ALA A 178 -10.16 24.06 69.62
C ALA A 178 -9.75 23.04 70.70
N ASP A 179 -9.92 21.74 70.42
CA ASP A 179 -9.50 20.65 71.32
C ASP A 179 -7.97 20.54 71.43
N LEU A 180 -7.23 20.77 70.33
CA LEU A 180 -5.76 20.79 70.34
C LEU A 180 -5.22 22.00 71.12
N THR A 181 -5.88 23.15 71.00
CA THR A 181 -5.53 24.38 71.74
C THR A 181 -5.85 24.24 73.23
N GLY A 182 -6.99 23.62 73.58
CA GLY A 182 -7.36 23.33 74.97
C GLY A 182 -6.36 22.40 75.68
N LYS A 183 -5.91 21.34 74.99
CA LYS A 183 -4.89 20.42 75.52
C LYS A 183 -3.52 21.08 75.71
N MET A 184 -3.14 22.03 74.86
CA MET A 184 -1.87 22.77 75.00
C MET A 184 -1.91 23.76 76.18
N VAL A 185 -3.05 24.40 76.44
CA VAL A 185 -3.25 25.29 77.58
C VAL A 185 -3.25 24.52 78.92
N GLU A 186 -3.84 23.33 78.95
CA GLU A 186 -3.84 22.46 80.14
C GLU A 186 -2.42 21.94 80.45
N LEU A 187 -1.63 21.61 79.42
CA LEU A 187 -0.24 21.17 79.56
C LEU A 187 0.69 22.30 80.07
N LEU A 188 0.45 23.55 79.66
CA LEU A 188 1.20 24.73 80.12
C LEU A 188 0.73 25.25 81.50
N GLY A 189 -0.50 24.94 81.92
CA GLY A 189 -1.06 25.35 83.20
C GLY A 189 -0.59 24.53 84.41
N THR A 190 0.12 23.41 84.20
CA THR A 190 0.46 22.47 85.28
C THR A 190 1.92 22.56 85.77
N SER A 191 2.76 23.45 85.24
CA SER A 191 4.16 23.59 85.69
C SER A 191 4.39 24.87 86.50
N ALA A 192 4.05 24.82 87.79
CA ALA A 192 4.63 25.72 88.77
C ALA A 192 6.04 25.22 89.17
N SER A 193 7.03 26.07 88.89
CA SER A 193 8.28 26.28 89.65
C SER A 193 9.22 25.09 89.92
N ILE A 194 10.37 25.07 89.25
CA ILE A 194 11.71 24.87 89.86
C ILE A 194 12.71 25.65 89.01
N GLY A 195 13.46 26.56 89.64
CA GLY A 195 14.40 27.47 88.99
C GLY A 195 15.86 26.98 88.97
N VAL A 196 16.75 27.94 88.62
CA VAL A 196 18.22 27.97 88.86
C VAL A 196 18.99 27.09 87.85
N THR A 197 20.02 27.50 87.09
CA THR A 197 20.89 28.70 86.99
C THR A 197 21.64 28.70 85.65
N GLU A 198 22.14 29.88 85.28
CA GLU A 198 23.15 30.16 84.25
C GLU A 198 24.33 29.18 84.19
N SER A 199 24.84 28.93 82.98
CA SER A 199 26.26 29.14 82.61
C SER A 199 26.55 28.60 81.22
N GLY A 200 27.49 29.25 80.50
CA GLY A 200 28.33 28.54 79.54
C GLY A 200 28.25 29.01 78.08
N THR A 201 29.03 30.03 77.78
CA THR A 201 29.48 30.49 76.46
C THR A 201 30.16 29.44 75.57
N SER A 202 30.31 29.81 74.28
CA SER A 202 31.25 29.33 73.24
C SER A 202 30.58 28.42 72.20
N SER A 203 30.82 28.48 70.89
CA SER A 203 31.58 29.32 69.97
C SER A 203 31.29 28.72 68.57
N PHE A 204 31.48 29.52 67.51
CA PHE A 204 31.74 29.19 66.09
C PHE A 204 31.90 27.69 65.73
N ASP A 205 31.36 27.18 64.61
CA ASP A 205 31.78 27.61 63.27
C ASP A 205 30.83 27.14 62.15
N ALA A 206 30.86 27.89 61.06
CA ALA A 206 30.42 27.46 59.74
C ALA A 206 31.62 26.89 58.98
N LEU A 207 31.47 25.77 58.26
CA LEU A 207 31.94 25.62 56.87
C LEU A 207 31.66 24.21 56.31
N ALA A 208 31.57 24.20 54.97
CA ALA A 208 31.53 23.10 54.00
C ALA A 208 30.15 22.51 53.67
#